data_AF-A0A524H0V8-F1
#
_entry.id   AF-A0A524H0V8-F1
#
_cell.length_a   1.000
_cell.length_b   1.000
_cell.length_c   1.000
_cell.angle_alpha   90.00
_cell.angle_beta   90.00
_cell.angle_gamma   90.00
#
_symmetry.space_group_name_H-M   'P 1'
#
loop_
_entity.id
_entity.type
_entity.pdbx_description
1 polymer ?
#
loop_
_entity_poly.entity_id
_entity_poly.type
_entity_poly.pdbx_seq_one_letter_code
_entity_poly.pdbx_strand_id
1 'polypeptide(L)'
;MASPTKKSPKRATGDSAGGPSLRFHHAEESEVRMLAVLEALEAAENPEEHREALADLVADLTESGMDYYYLRALKLSNAGYMAQQSARMGIAGAVKMISSVSRRFIMRMDRKELLAVT
;
A
#
# COMPACT_ATOMS: atom_id res chain seq x y z
N MET A 1 -53.13 20.69 -16.43
CA MET A 1 -52.29 19.57 -16.92
C MET A 1 -51.16 19.40 -15.92
N ALA A 2 -51.13 18.29 -15.17
CA ALA A 2 -50.19 18.07 -14.08
C ALA A 2 -49.07 17.11 -14.52
N SER A 3 -47.82 17.50 -14.28
CA SER A 3 -46.60 16.74 -14.61
C SER A 3 -46.38 15.57 -13.63
N PRO A 4 -45.78 14.44 -14.08
CA PRO A 4 -45.56 13.29 -13.22
C PRO A 4 -44.30 13.46 -12.35
N THR A 5 -44.44 13.19 -11.05
CA THR A 5 -43.33 13.22 -10.09
C THR A 5 -42.47 11.96 -10.22
N LYS A 6 -41.18 12.17 -10.48
CA LYS A 6 -40.15 11.13 -10.63
C LYS A 6 -39.81 10.57 -9.23
N LYS A 7 -40.16 9.30 -8.97
CA LYS A 7 -39.80 8.60 -7.72
C LYS A 7 -38.28 8.37 -7.68
N SER A 8 -37.61 8.98 -6.71
CA SER A 8 -36.21 8.74 -6.39
C SER A 8 -36.01 7.32 -5.84
N PRO A 9 -34.90 6.62 -6.17
CA PRO A 9 -34.68 5.26 -5.71
C PRO A 9 -34.37 5.22 -4.21
N LYS A 10 -35.02 4.27 -3.54
CA LYS A 10 -34.93 3.99 -2.10
C LYS A 10 -33.52 3.49 -1.77
N ARG A 11 -32.78 4.26 -0.96
CA ARG A 11 -31.43 3.91 -0.49
C ARG A 11 -31.50 2.61 0.29
N ALA A 12 -30.81 1.58 -0.20
CA ALA A 12 -30.66 0.31 0.50
C ALA A 12 -29.91 0.56 1.81
N THR A 13 -30.54 0.20 2.91
CA THR A 13 -29.93 0.09 4.25
C THR A 13 -29.04 -1.15 4.23
N GLY A 14 -27.74 -0.91 4.02
CA GLY A 14 -26.67 -1.89 4.16
C GLY A 14 -25.88 -1.61 5.44
N ASP A 15 -25.59 -2.70 6.13
CA ASP A 15 -25.12 -2.86 7.49
C ASP A 15 -23.75 -2.21 7.81
N SER A 16 -23.61 -1.76 9.06
CA SER A 16 -22.37 -1.42 9.80
C SER A 16 -21.25 -0.64 9.07
N ALA A 17 -21.26 0.67 9.35
CA ALA A 17 -20.29 1.73 9.07
C ALA A 17 -18.81 1.32 8.86
N GLY A 18 -18.44 1.14 7.60
CA GLY A 18 -17.08 1.35 7.10
C GLY A 18 -17.18 2.08 5.77
N GLY A 19 -16.52 3.23 5.63
CA GLY A 19 -16.47 3.95 4.35
C GLY A 19 -15.89 3.08 3.22
N PRO A 20 -15.89 3.56 1.97
CA PRO A 20 -15.20 2.86 0.89
C PRO A 20 -13.75 2.61 1.31
N SER A 21 -13.42 1.33 1.52
CA SER A 21 -12.07 0.89 1.89
C SER A 21 -11.35 0.42 0.64
N LEU A 22 -10.13 0.91 0.45
CA LEU A 22 -9.25 0.44 -0.60
C LEU A 22 -8.69 -0.91 -0.12
N ARG A 23 -9.10 -2.01 -0.75
CA ARG A 23 -8.52 -3.33 -0.46
C ARG A 23 -7.23 -3.48 -1.24
N PHE A 24 -6.16 -3.76 -0.53
CA PHE A 24 -4.91 -4.22 -1.11
C PHE A 24 -4.92 -5.74 -1.14
N HIS A 25 -4.80 -6.32 -2.32
CA HIS A 25 -4.52 -7.75 -2.43
C HIS A 25 -3.01 -7.91 -2.56
N HIS A 26 -2.38 -8.38 -1.49
CA HIS A 26 -0.96 -8.74 -1.51
C HIS A 26 -0.78 -10.07 -2.23
N ALA A 27 0.38 -10.28 -2.86
CA ALA A 27 0.78 -11.63 -3.24
C ALA A 27 1.02 -12.43 -1.95
N GLU A 28 0.63 -13.71 -1.89
CA GLU A 28 0.74 -14.53 -0.68
C GLU A 28 2.17 -14.53 -0.11
N GLU A 29 3.19 -14.45 -0.97
CA GLU A 29 4.61 -14.36 -0.58
C GLU A 29 4.94 -13.07 0.20
N SER A 30 4.29 -11.95 -0.12
CA SER A 30 4.50 -10.67 0.57
C SER A 30 3.86 -10.64 1.95
N GLU A 31 2.73 -11.34 2.14
CA GLU A 31 2.06 -11.45 3.44
C GLU A 31 2.89 -12.31 4.40
N VAL A 32 3.37 -13.46 3.95
CA VAL A 32 4.25 -14.33 4.75
C VAL A 32 5.52 -13.59 5.17
N ARG A 33 6.16 -12.87 4.23
CA ARG A 33 7.36 -12.09 4.56
C ARG A 33 7.08 -10.94 5.52
N MET A 34 5.97 -10.24 5.35
CA MET A 34 5.57 -9.17 6.27
C MET A 34 5.42 -9.71 7.70
N LEU A 35 4.64 -10.79 7.86
CA LEU A 35 4.44 -11.42 9.16
C LEU A 35 5.76 -11.88 9.77
N ALA A 36 6.63 -12.53 8.99
CA ALA A 36 7.93 -13.00 9.49
C ALA A 36 8.82 -11.85 10.00
N VAL A 37 8.82 -10.69 9.33
CA VAL A 37 9.60 -9.52 9.78
C VAL A 37 9.01 -8.92 11.07
N LEU A 38 7.67 -8.83 11.17
CA LEU A 38 7.00 -8.31 12.36
C LEU A 38 7.19 -9.23 13.57
N GLU A 39 7.03 -10.55 13.39
CA GLU A 39 7.29 -11.55 14.43
C GLU A 39 8.75 -11.51 14.89
N ALA A 40 9.70 -11.37 13.97
CA ALA A 40 11.11 -11.23 14.31
C ALA A 40 11.40 -9.96 15.12
N LEU A 41 10.77 -8.83 14.76
CA LEU A 41 10.87 -7.57 15.50
C LEU A 41 10.33 -7.69 16.93
N GLU A 42 9.17 -8.34 17.09
CA GLU A 42 8.52 -8.51 18.39
C GLU A 42 9.29 -9.48 19.30
N ALA A 43 9.83 -10.55 18.74
CA ALA A 43 10.57 -11.58 19.48
C ALA A 43 12.02 -11.18 19.81
N ALA A 44 12.59 -10.18 19.13
CA ALA A 44 13.99 -9.81 19.28
C ALA A 44 14.31 -9.17 20.64
N GLU A 45 15.41 -9.62 21.25
CA GLU A 45 15.99 -8.94 22.41
C GLU A 45 16.46 -7.51 22.04
N ASN A 46 17.03 -7.38 20.84
CA ASN A 46 17.45 -6.12 20.23
C ASN A 46 16.72 -5.86 18.89
N PRO A 47 15.50 -5.28 18.89
CA PRO A 47 14.73 -5.02 17.66
C PRO A 47 15.44 -4.12 16.64
N GLU A 48 16.43 -3.33 17.09
CA GLU A 48 17.19 -2.42 16.24
C GLU A 48 17.99 -3.14 15.14
N GLU A 49 18.34 -4.42 15.36
CA GLU A 49 19.03 -5.26 14.37
C GLU A 49 18.15 -5.59 13.16
N HIS A 50 16.83 -5.45 13.29
CA HIS A 50 15.86 -5.73 12.23
C HIS A 50 15.41 -4.47 11.46
N ARG A 51 15.99 -3.29 11.74
CA ARG A 51 15.67 -2.03 11.03
C ARG A 51 15.85 -2.15 9.51
N GLU A 52 16.89 -2.86 9.07
CA GLU A 52 17.16 -3.04 7.64
C GLU A 52 16.08 -3.91 6.99
N ALA A 53 15.74 -5.04 7.59
CA ALA A 53 14.67 -5.93 7.12
C ALA A 53 13.32 -5.21 7.05
N LEU A 54 13.01 -4.37 8.04
CA LEU A 54 11.81 -3.53 8.04
C LEU A 54 11.83 -2.49 6.92
N ALA A 55 12.97 -1.82 6.70
CA ALA A 55 13.11 -0.84 5.62
C ALA A 55 12.99 -1.48 4.23
N ASP A 56 13.53 -2.68 4.05
CA ASP A 56 13.39 -3.47 2.83
C ASP A 56 11.92 -3.87 2.61
N LEU A 57 11.25 -4.39 3.64
CA LEU A 57 9.83 -4.73 3.58
C LEU A 57 8.97 -3.53 3.17
N VAL A 58 9.19 -2.36 3.76
CA VAL A 58 8.45 -1.14 3.41
C VAL A 58 8.69 -0.73 1.96
N ALA A 59 9.92 -0.88 1.46
CA ALA A 59 10.23 -0.61 0.05
C ALA A 59 9.46 -1.56 -0.89
N ASP A 60 9.44 -2.85 -0.58
CA ASP A 60 8.76 -3.87 -1.39
C ASP A 60 7.24 -3.69 -1.39
N LEU A 61 6.66 -3.34 -0.22
CA LEU A 61 5.25 -2.99 -0.11
C LEU A 61 4.91 -1.72 -0.90
N THR A 62 5.81 -0.72 -0.91
CA THR A 62 5.64 0.52 -1.68
C THR A 62 5.66 0.23 -3.19
N GLU A 63 6.62 -0.55 -3.66
CA GLU A 63 6.73 -0.92 -5.09
C GLU A 63 5.50 -1.72 -5.54
N SER A 64 5.18 -2.79 -4.82
CA SER A 64 4.00 -3.61 -5.08
C SER A 64 2.72 -2.78 -5.07
N GLY A 65 2.66 -1.80 -4.17
CA GLY A 65 1.51 -0.94 -4.04
C GLY A 65 1.32 0.04 -5.20
N MET A 66 2.41 0.65 -5.65
CA MET A 66 2.40 1.54 -6.79
C MET A 66 2.07 0.78 -8.09
N ASP A 67 2.59 -0.43 -8.24
CA ASP A 67 2.28 -1.30 -9.37
C ASP A 67 0.79 -1.67 -9.42
N TYR A 68 0.23 -2.08 -8.27
CA TYR A 68 -1.16 -2.49 -8.19
C TYR A 68 -2.15 -1.34 -8.44
N TYR A 69 -1.93 -0.16 -7.86
CA TYR A 69 -2.89 0.94 -7.98
C TYR A 69 -2.68 1.83 -9.21
N TYR A 70 -1.45 1.99 -9.70
CA TYR A 70 -1.18 2.89 -10.82
C TYR A 70 -0.98 2.13 -12.13
N LEU A 71 -0.08 1.17 -12.18
CA LEU A 71 0.20 0.46 -13.44
C LEU A 71 -0.96 -0.42 -13.87
N ARG A 72 -1.64 -1.11 -12.93
CA ARG A 72 -2.82 -1.90 -13.26
C ARG A 72 -3.96 -1.03 -13.82
N ALA A 73 -4.23 0.11 -13.19
CA ALA A 73 -5.25 1.05 -13.66
C ALA A 73 -4.94 1.57 -15.07
N LEU A 74 -3.67 1.89 -15.33
CA LEU A 74 -3.22 2.37 -16.64
C LEU A 74 -3.31 1.29 -17.74
N LYS A 75 -3.05 0.02 -17.40
CA LYS A 75 -3.28 -1.11 -18.31
C LYS A 75 -4.76 -1.28 -18.64
N LEU A 76 -5.64 -1.15 -17.64
CA LEU A 76 -7.09 -1.26 -17.80
C LEU A 76 -7.70 -0.08 -18.58
N SER A 77 -7.07 1.10 -18.54
CA SER A 77 -7.52 2.27 -19.31
C SER A 77 -7.15 2.22 -20.80
N ASN A 78 -6.57 1.11 -21.27
CA ASN A 78 -6.08 0.93 -22.63
C ASN A 78 -5.09 2.02 -23.08
N ALA A 79 -4.30 2.56 -22.15
CA ALA A 79 -3.27 3.54 -22.47
C ALA A 79 -2.22 2.91 -23.39
N GLY A 80 -1.76 3.66 -24.41
CA GLY A 80 -0.78 3.17 -25.37
C GLY A 80 0.56 2.78 -24.73
N TYR A 81 1.31 1.91 -25.39
CA TYR A 81 2.56 1.35 -24.87
C TYR A 81 3.56 2.41 -24.37
N MET A 82 3.74 3.50 -25.12
CA MET A 82 4.64 4.58 -24.73
C MET A 82 4.19 5.31 -23.46
N ALA A 83 2.88 5.51 -23.27
CA ALA A 83 2.36 6.07 -22.03
C ALA A 83 2.59 5.13 -20.84
N GLN A 84 2.42 3.82 -21.05
CA GLN A 84 2.71 2.83 -20.01
C GLN A 84 4.18 2.79 -19.62
N GLN A 85 5.12 2.86 -20.58
CA GLN A 85 6.55 2.87 -20.29
C GLN A 85 6.99 4.14 -19.58
N SER A 86 6.51 5.30 -20.01
CA SER A 86 6.76 6.57 -19.32
C SER A 86 6.24 6.55 -17.89
N ALA A 87 5.05 6.00 -17.67
CA ALA A 87 4.47 5.85 -16.33
C ALA A 87 5.31 4.91 -15.44
N ARG A 88 5.76 3.76 -15.96
CA ARG A 88 6.66 2.85 -15.23
C ARG A 88 7.94 3.55 -14.78
N MET A 89 8.57 4.31 -15.67
CA MET A 89 9.79 5.05 -15.33
C MET A 89 9.54 6.12 -14.26
N GLY A 90 8.45 6.87 -14.38
CA GLY A 90 8.05 7.86 -13.38
C GLY A 90 7.75 7.24 -12.01
N ILE A 91 7.03 6.12 -11.99
CA ILE A 91 6.71 5.36 -10.78
C ILE A 91 7.99 4.81 -10.14
N ALA A 92 8.91 4.22 -10.91
CA ALA A 92 10.18 3.72 -10.39
C ALA A 92 10.99 4.83 -9.71
N GLY A 93 11.00 6.04 -10.30
CA GLY A 93 11.59 7.23 -9.66
C GLY A 93 10.92 7.59 -8.34
N ALA A 94 9.59 7.61 -8.30
CA ALA A 94 8.83 7.90 -7.09
C ALA A 94 9.05 6.86 -5.98
N VAL A 95 8.99 5.56 -6.32
CA VAL A 95 9.26 4.44 -5.40
C VAL A 95 10.65 4.58 -4.79
N LYS A 96 11.67 4.90 -5.59
CA LYS A 96 13.04 5.11 -5.09
C LYS A 96 13.14 6.26 -4.09
N MET A 97 12.50 7.39 -4.37
CA MET A 97 12.50 8.53 -3.44
C MET A 97 11.78 8.20 -2.13
N ILE A 98 10.58 7.61 -2.22
CA ILE A 98 9.80 7.22 -1.05
C ILE A 98 10.59 6.22 -0.20
N SER A 99 11.11 5.15 -0.82
CA SER A 99 11.88 4.12 -0.13
C SER A 99 13.15 4.68 0.52
N SER A 100 13.83 5.64 -0.14
CA SER A 100 15.01 6.29 0.44
C SER A 100 14.68 7.11 1.68
N VAL A 101 13.58 7.87 1.67
CA VAL A 101 13.15 8.67 2.81
C VAL A 101 12.70 7.75 3.95
N SER A 102 11.86 6.77 3.65
CA SER A 102 11.38 5.78 4.62
C SER A 102 12.54 5.05 5.29
N ARG A 103 13.52 4.53 4.52
CA ARG A 103 14.71 3.88 5.06
C ARG A 103 15.47 4.80 6.02
N ARG A 104 15.65 6.08 5.66
CA ARG A 104 16.37 7.02 6.52
C ARG A 104 15.69 7.21 7.88
N PHE A 105 14.36 7.20 7.93
CA PHE A 105 13.61 7.26 9.18
C PHE A 105 13.69 5.95 9.96
N ILE A 106 13.41 4.81 9.30
CA ILE A 106 13.41 3.48 9.93
C ILE A 106 14.78 3.15 10.55
N MET A 107 15.87 3.48 9.86
CA MET A 107 17.23 3.24 10.37
C MET A 107 17.56 4.03 11.64
N ARG A 108 16.73 5.00 12.03
CA ARG A 108 16.91 5.84 13.23
C ARG A 108 15.87 5.54 14.31
N MET A 109 14.90 4.65 14.05
CA MET A 109 13.82 4.33 14.97
C MET A 109 14.34 3.59 16.20
N ASP A 110 14.02 4.05 17.40
CA ASP A 110 14.38 3.34 18.63
C ASP A 110 13.48 2.12 18.89
N ARG A 111 13.81 1.34 19.93
CA ARG A 111 13.04 0.15 20.31
C ARG A 111 11.53 0.40 20.46
N LYS A 112 11.12 1.54 21.02
CA LYS A 112 9.70 1.83 21.25
C LYS A 112 9.00 2.12 19.93
N GLU A 113 9.66 2.86 19.04
CA GLU A 113 9.14 3.17 17.71
C GLU A 113 9.03 1.92 16.83
N LEU A 114 10.00 1.00 16.91
CA LEU A 114 9.99 -0.27 16.18
C LEU A 114 8.91 -1.24 16.67
N LEU A 115 8.61 -1.27 17.97
CA LEU A 115 7.54 -2.12 18.52
C LEU A 115 6.15 -1.48 18.42
N ALA A 116 6.05 -0.22 18.02
CA ALA A 116 4.75 0.42 17.76
C ALA A 116 4.18 0.06 16.38
N VAL A 117 4.98 -0.54 15.50
CA VAL A 117 4.58 -0.92 14.13
C VAL A 117 4.29 -2.41 13.98
N THR A 118 4.56 -3.21 15.01
CA THR A 118 4.13 -4.61 15.15
C THR A 118 2.74 -4.66 15.77
#